data_AF-A0A1N6J4Z5-F1
#
_entry.id   AF-A0A1N6J4Z5-F1
#
_cell.length_a   1.000
_cell.length_b   1.000
_cell.length_c   1.000
_cell.angle_alpha   90.00
_cell.angle_beta   90.00
_cell.angle_gamma   90.00
#
_symmetry.space_group_name_H-M   'P 1'
#
loop_
_entity.id
_entity.type
_entity.pdbx_description
1 polymer ?
#
loop_
_entity_poly.entity_id
_entity_poly.type
_entity_poly.pdbx_seq_one_letter_code
_entity_poly.pdbx_strand_id
1 'polypeptide(L)'
;MNQPRLDFADRKSDGAFSVLAWTVWLGLVAGTLELVALVLKCNYLDPRNYNVSRHFPWMYPVSGVLVLVGPGLVLTLVVWALPRWFSKAAAVGALVFFAALSVLFRAPIYTVACLVLAAGGALQAARLIRARPGLDRLVGWTLGPLVGLLVATIAGSYGRSTWLERQALAARPAAPLRARGAKNVVLIVLDTVRAQSLSLYGYGRKTSPNLERIAAEGVRFDQALATAPWTAPSHAGMFTGQLPGQLSIGWTRPLDGTYPTLAEFLGTRGYRTAGFVANTTYCSYETGLDRGFRHYEDYDVSLTNILLCSGLMQRTLNFVRNSTGLGLGDLKVGGAHRKDAARINRDFLGWLASRSPQAPPTSPS
;
A
#
# COMPACT_ATOMS: atom_id res chain seq x y z
N MET A 1 11.05 -16.64 58.20
CA MET A 1 11.88 -16.38 57.00
C MET A 1 10.93 -15.96 55.88
N ASN A 2 10.87 -14.65 55.59
CA ASN A 2 9.87 -14.00 54.75
C ASN A 2 10.24 -14.14 53.25
N GLN A 3 9.52 -14.95 52.48
CA GLN A 3 9.52 -14.89 51.01
C GLN A 3 8.15 -14.53 50.36
N PRO A 4 7.41 -13.48 50.79
CA PRO A 4 6.24 -13.01 50.04
C PRO A 4 6.59 -12.03 48.90
N ARG A 5 7.83 -11.54 48.79
CA ARG A 5 8.22 -10.52 47.79
C ARG A 5 8.57 -11.05 46.40
N LEU A 6 9.06 -12.30 46.29
CA LEU A 6 9.42 -12.91 45.00
C LEU A 6 8.17 -13.27 44.17
N ASP A 7 7.17 -13.88 44.80
CA ASP A 7 5.92 -14.33 44.16
C ASP A 7 5.06 -13.17 43.60
N PHE A 8 5.18 -11.97 44.20
CA PHE A 8 4.47 -10.78 43.74
C PHE A 8 5.16 -10.07 42.56
N ALA A 9 6.49 -10.19 42.45
CA ALA A 9 7.25 -9.61 41.34
C ALA A 9 7.06 -10.46 40.07
N ASP A 10 7.13 -11.79 40.19
CA ASP A 10 6.93 -12.72 39.07
C ASP A 10 5.49 -12.65 38.50
N ARG A 11 4.46 -12.57 39.36
CA ARG A 11 3.07 -12.36 38.91
C ARG A 11 2.84 -11.03 38.19
N LYS A 12 3.58 -9.97 38.55
CA LYS A 12 3.48 -8.66 37.88
C LYS A 12 4.10 -8.69 36.50
N SER A 13 5.27 -9.29 36.34
CA SER A 13 5.93 -9.45 35.05
C SER A 13 5.12 -10.34 34.11
N ASP A 14 4.60 -11.46 34.60
CA ASP A 14 3.83 -12.41 33.79
C ASP A 14 2.55 -11.79 33.22
N GLY A 15 1.85 -11.00 34.03
CA GLY A 15 0.67 -10.26 33.59
C GLY A 15 0.99 -9.23 32.50
N ALA A 16 2.09 -8.49 32.65
CA ALA A 16 2.52 -7.47 31.69
C ALA A 16 3.00 -8.08 30.36
N PHE A 17 3.85 -9.11 30.40
CA PHE A 17 4.30 -9.81 29.19
C PHE A 17 3.13 -10.48 28.44
N SER A 18 2.16 -11.01 29.18
CA SER A 18 0.94 -11.55 28.58
C SER A 18 0.15 -10.47 27.82
N VAL A 19 -0.03 -9.26 28.36
CA VAL A 19 -0.73 -8.16 27.66
C VAL A 19 -0.02 -7.78 26.36
N LEU A 20 1.32 -7.77 26.32
CA LEU A 20 2.07 -7.52 25.09
C LEU A 20 1.86 -8.63 24.05
N ALA A 21 1.89 -9.90 24.46
CA ALA A 21 1.61 -11.02 23.56
C ALA A 21 0.18 -10.92 22.98
N TRP A 22 -0.81 -10.59 23.82
CA TRP A 22 -2.18 -10.31 23.40
C TRP A 22 -2.28 -9.13 22.44
N THR A 23 -1.47 -8.08 22.63
CA THR A 23 -1.44 -6.90 21.75
C THR A 23 -1.05 -7.29 20.32
N VAL A 24 0.05 -8.03 20.17
CA VAL A 24 0.52 -8.49 18.86
C VAL A 24 -0.48 -9.47 18.25
N TRP A 25 -0.96 -10.44 19.04
CA TRP A 25 -1.90 -11.45 18.57
C TRP A 25 -3.22 -10.84 18.08
N LEU A 26 -3.84 -9.97 18.89
CA LEU A 26 -5.08 -9.27 18.51
C LEU A 26 -4.86 -8.37 17.29
N GLY A 27 -3.70 -7.74 17.18
CA GLY A 27 -3.36 -6.90 16.03
C GLY A 27 -3.29 -7.70 14.74
N LEU A 28 -2.60 -8.84 14.77
CA LEU A 28 -2.50 -9.75 13.62
C LEU A 28 -3.89 -10.28 13.22
N VAL A 29 -4.70 -10.70 14.20
CA VAL A 29 -6.05 -11.22 13.94
C VAL A 29 -6.96 -10.13 13.37
N ALA A 30 -7.02 -8.95 14.00
CA ALA A 30 -7.85 -7.85 13.54
C ALA A 30 -7.45 -7.37 12.15
N GLY A 31 -6.16 -7.19 11.88
CA GLY A 31 -5.67 -6.81 10.56
C GLY A 31 -5.97 -7.86 9.50
N THR A 32 -5.89 -9.15 9.83
CA THR A 32 -6.29 -10.24 8.92
C THR A 32 -7.80 -10.22 8.65
N LEU A 33 -8.63 -9.97 9.67
CA LEU A 33 -10.08 -9.85 9.47
C LEU A 33 -10.45 -8.64 8.61
N GLU A 34 -9.72 -7.52 8.74
CA GLU A 34 -9.90 -6.37 7.86
C GLU A 34 -9.49 -6.66 6.41
N LEU A 35 -8.42 -7.43 6.20
CA LEU A 35 -8.03 -7.91 4.88
C LEU A 35 -9.13 -8.76 4.25
N VAL A 36 -9.69 -9.71 5.01
CA VAL A 36 -10.82 -10.54 4.56
C VAL A 36 -12.03 -9.66 4.22
N ALA A 37 -12.36 -8.67 5.07
CA ALA A 37 -13.44 -7.74 4.80
C ALA A 37 -13.21 -6.92 3.52
N LEU A 38 -11.96 -6.49 3.24
CA LEU A 38 -11.60 -5.83 1.97
C LEU A 38 -11.84 -6.76 0.78
N VAL A 39 -11.31 -7.99 0.83
CA VAL A 39 -11.42 -8.97 -0.25
C VAL A 39 -12.88 -9.32 -0.54
N LEU A 40 -13.68 -9.53 0.51
CA LEU A 40 -15.11 -9.80 0.37
C LEU A 40 -15.84 -8.60 -0.25
N LYS A 41 -15.53 -7.37 0.20
CA LYS A 41 -16.12 -6.16 -0.36
C LYS A 41 -15.81 -6.02 -1.85
N CYS A 42 -14.54 -6.15 -2.24
CA CYS A 42 -14.10 -5.97 -3.62
C CYS A 42 -14.60 -7.09 -4.56
N ASN A 43 -14.81 -8.31 -4.06
CA ASN A 43 -15.28 -9.41 -4.91
C ASN A 43 -16.81 -9.54 -4.98
N TYR A 44 -17.54 -9.14 -3.93
CA TYR A 44 -18.98 -9.44 -3.82
C TYR A 44 -19.89 -8.22 -3.63
N LEU A 45 -19.40 -7.08 -3.11
CA LEU A 45 -20.25 -5.93 -2.78
C LEU A 45 -20.08 -4.76 -3.74
N ASP A 46 -18.84 -4.39 -4.03
CA ASP A 46 -18.51 -3.26 -4.91
C ASP A 46 -17.26 -3.64 -5.71
N PRO A 47 -17.43 -4.27 -6.89
CA PRO A 47 -16.33 -4.69 -7.76
C PRO A 47 -15.63 -3.47 -8.36
N ARG A 48 -14.79 -2.87 -7.53
CA ARG A 48 -13.84 -1.80 -7.85
C ARG A 48 -12.44 -2.28 -7.52
N ASN A 49 -11.46 -1.56 -8.06
CA ASN A 49 -10.06 -1.75 -7.70
C ASN A 49 -9.88 -1.65 -6.18
N TYR A 50 -8.98 -2.46 -5.65
CA TYR A 50 -8.65 -2.47 -4.23
C TYR A 50 -8.08 -1.12 -3.77
N ASN A 51 -7.54 -0.33 -4.71
CA ASN A 51 -6.92 0.98 -4.51
C ASN A 51 -5.77 0.93 -3.49
N VAL A 52 -5.01 -0.17 -3.49
CA VAL A 52 -3.90 -0.45 -2.57
C VAL A 52 -2.75 -1.13 -3.28
N SER A 53 -1.56 -1.02 -2.71
CA SER A 53 -0.35 -1.71 -3.21
C SER A 53 -0.57 -3.20 -3.36
N ARG A 54 0.12 -3.84 -4.32
CA ARG A 54 0.22 -5.31 -4.45
C ARG A 54 0.68 -6.01 -3.15
N HIS A 55 1.30 -5.24 -2.25
CA HIS A 55 1.77 -5.65 -0.94
C HIS A 55 0.68 -5.66 0.16
N PHE A 56 -0.56 -5.30 -0.17
CA PHE A 56 -1.66 -5.22 0.80
C PHE A 56 -1.89 -6.47 1.68
N PRO A 57 -1.64 -7.73 1.25
CA PRO A 57 -1.93 -8.89 2.10
C PRO A 57 -1.17 -8.91 3.43
N TRP A 58 0.07 -8.41 3.47
CA TRP A 58 0.83 -8.31 4.71
C TRP A 58 0.67 -6.94 5.39
N MET A 59 0.40 -5.88 4.62
CA MET A 59 0.26 -4.53 5.17
C MET A 59 -0.90 -4.45 6.16
N TYR A 60 -2.00 -5.16 5.91
CA TYR A 60 -3.17 -5.19 6.77
C TYR A 60 -2.91 -5.79 8.16
N PRO A 61 -2.36 -7.02 8.28
CA PRO A 61 -1.93 -7.56 9.57
C PRO A 61 -0.91 -6.66 10.31
N VAL A 62 0.08 -6.12 9.60
CA VAL A 62 1.06 -5.19 10.21
C VAL A 62 0.38 -3.94 10.73
N SER A 63 -0.56 -3.37 9.97
CA SER A 63 -1.34 -2.22 10.40
C SER A 63 -2.12 -2.51 11.68
N GLY A 64 -2.74 -3.68 11.78
CA GLY A 64 -3.48 -4.09 12.96
C GLY A 64 -2.59 -4.13 14.21
N VAL A 65 -1.36 -4.65 14.08
CA VAL A 65 -0.36 -4.62 15.15
C VAL A 65 0.03 -3.17 15.49
N LEU A 66 0.43 -2.38 14.50
CA LEU A 66 0.89 -1.00 14.72
C LEU A 66 -0.15 -0.13 15.42
N VAL A 67 -1.43 -0.28 15.08
CA VAL A 67 -2.54 0.47 15.71
C VAL A 67 -2.75 0.05 17.16
N LEU A 68 -2.52 -1.23 17.51
CA LEU A 68 -2.70 -1.72 18.87
C LEU A 68 -1.45 -1.59 19.75
N VAL A 69 -0.25 -1.48 19.17
CA VAL A 69 1.00 -1.36 19.94
C VAL A 69 0.97 -0.16 20.89
N GLY A 70 0.51 1.01 20.44
CA GLY A 70 0.40 2.21 21.29
C GLY A 70 -0.48 1.97 22.54
N PRO A 71 -1.79 1.66 22.36
CA PRO A 71 -2.68 1.32 23.46
C PRO A 71 -2.17 0.13 24.30
N GLY A 72 -1.58 -0.89 23.68
CA GLY A 72 -1.08 -2.08 24.37
C GLY A 72 0.10 -1.79 25.28
N LEU A 73 1.04 -0.94 24.86
CA LEU A 73 2.15 -0.49 25.71
C LEU A 73 1.62 0.30 26.91
N VAL A 74 0.68 1.21 26.69
CA VAL A 74 0.05 1.97 27.78
C VAL A 74 -0.65 1.04 28.76
N LEU A 75 -1.47 0.10 28.28
CA LEU A 75 -2.20 -0.84 29.13
C LEU A 75 -1.27 -1.80 29.88
N THR A 76 -0.17 -2.21 29.24
CA THR A 76 0.89 -3.00 29.88
C THR A 76 1.51 -2.24 31.05
N LEU A 77 1.87 -0.97 30.84
CA LEU A 77 2.41 -0.11 31.88
C LEU A 77 1.39 0.11 33.03
N VAL A 78 0.11 0.31 32.70
CA VAL A 78 -0.94 0.47 33.72
C VAL A 78 -1.12 -0.80 34.55
N VAL A 79 -1.15 -1.98 33.93
CA VAL A 79 -1.24 -3.27 34.65
C VAL A 79 -0.01 -3.50 35.53
N TRP A 80 1.17 -3.13 35.04
CA TRP A 80 2.42 -3.25 35.77
C TRP A 80 2.51 -2.29 36.97
N ALA A 81 2.13 -1.01 36.77
CA ALA A 81 2.22 0.04 37.78
C ALA A 81 1.06 0.03 38.78
N LEU A 82 -0.16 -0.30 38.34
CA LEU A 82 -1.40 -0.22 39.12
C LEU A 82 -2.18 -1.56 39.19
N PRO A 83 -1.53 -2.69 39.58
CA PRO A 83 -2.15 -4.03 39.52
C PRO A 83 -3.32 -4.23 40.49
N ARG A 84 -3.47 -3.36 41.50
CA ARG A 84 -4.60 -3.39 42.44
C ARG A 84 -5.90 -2.86 41.80
N TRP A 85 -5.77 -2.00 40.80
CA TRP A 85 -6.89 -1.30 40.15
C TRP A 85 -7.19 -1.87 38.76
N PHE A 86 -6.16 -2.39 38.07
CA PHE A 86 -6.30 -2.90 36.71
C PHE A 86 -5.84 -4.35 36.60
N SER A 87 -6.79 -5.22 36.25
CA SER A 87 -6.51 -6.62 35.96
C SER A 87 -6.05 -6.82 34.51
N LYS A 88 -5.21 -7.82 34.26
CA LYS A 88 -4.87 -8.29 32.91
C LYS A 88 -6.10 -8.47 32.02
N ALA A 89 -7.16 -9.08 32.56
CA ALA A 89 -8.40 -9.31 31.82
C ALA A 89 -9.07 -8.00 31.36
N ALA A 90 -9.03 -6.95 32.18
CA ALA A 90 -9.54 -5.63 31.79
C ALA A 90 -8.67 -4.98 30.70
N ALA A 91 -7.34 -5.10 30.79
CA ALA A 91 -6.42 -4.62 29.76
C ALA A 91 -6.64 -5.33 28.41
N VAL A 92 -6.74 -6.66 28.39
CA VAL A 92 -7.01 -7.39 27.15
C VAL A 92 -8.42 -7.10 26.62
N GLY A 93 -9.42 -6.93 27.50
CA GLY A 93 -10.75 -6.45 27.10
C GLY A 93 -10.69 -5.10 26.38
N ALA A 94 -9.91 -4.14 26.90
CA ALA A 94 -9.69 -2.85 26.24
C ALA A 94 -8.95 -3.00 24.90
N LEU A 95 -8.02 -3.94 24.76
CA LEU A 95 -7.41 -4.24 23.45
C LEU A 95 -8.42 -4.81 22.45
N VAL A 96 -9.31 -5.70 22.91
CA VAL A 96 -10.40 -6.24 22.08
C VAL A 96 -11.34 -5.13 21.62
N PHE A 97 -11.60 -4.11 22.43
CA PHE A 97 -12.37 -2.93 22.01
C PHE A 97 -11.77 -2.28 20.77
N PHE A 98 -10.47 -1.92 20.80
CA PHE A 98 -9.79 -1.29 19.67
C PHE A 98 -9.69 -2.22 18.46
N ALA A 99 -9.37 -3.50 18.68
CA ALA A 99 -9.30 -4.51 17.63
C ALA A 99 -10.64 -4.68 16.91
N ALA A 100 -11.73 -4.78 17.67
CA ALA A 100 -13.09 -4.88 17.14
C ALA A 100 -13.51 -3.61 16.39
N LEU A 101 -13.17 -2.42 16.89
CA LEU A 101 -13.44 -1.17 16.16
C LEU A 101 -12.76 -1.12 14.80
N SER A 102 -11.51 -1.60 14.71
CA SER A 102 -10.79 -1.64 13.44
C SER A 102 -11.55 -2.43 12.37
N VAL A 103 -12.08 -3.59 12.76
CA VAL A 103 -12.90 -4.45 11.88
C VAL A 103 -14.28 -3.84 11.63
N LEU A 104 -14.99 -3.40 12.68
CA LEU A 104 -16.37 -2.90 12.58
C LEU A 104 -16.48 -1.63 11.75
N PHE A 105 -15.45 -0.79 11.72
CA PHE A 105 -15.45 0.40 10.86
C PHE A 105 -15.34 0.11 9.36
N ARG A 106 -15.04 -1.14 8.98
CA ARG A 106 -15.17 -1.61 7.58
C ARG A 106 -16.60 -1.96 7.20
N ALA A 107 -17.45 -2.27 8.19
CA ALA A 107 -18.84 -2.59 7.95
C ALA A 107 -19.67 -1.31 7.69
N PRO A 108 -20.72 -1.39 6.85
CA PRO A 108 -21.59 -0.25 6.53
C PRO A 108 -22.61 0.01 7.66
N ILE A 109 -22.14 0.14 8.89
CA ILE A 109 -22.96 0.38 10.09
C ILE A 109 -22.56 1.70 10.78
N TYR A 110 -23.50 2.29 11.51
CA TYR A 110 -23.32 3.59 12.18
C TYR A 110 -22.20 3.53 13.23
N THR A 111 -21.45 4.63 13.37
CA THR A 111 -20.33 4.75 14.32
C THR A 111 -20.73 4.38 15.75
N VAL A 112 -21.91 4.83 16.19
CA VAL A 112 -22.43 4.54 17.53
C VAL A 112 -22.67 3.03 17.71
N ALA A 113 -23.20 2.35 16.69
CA ALA A 113 -23.38 0.91 16.72
C ALA A 113 -22.02 0.18 16.81
N CYS A 114 -20.99 0.63 16.06
CA CYS A 114 -19.64 0.08 16.18
C CYS A 114 -19.10 0.22 17.62
N LEU A 115 -19.27 1.38 18.25
CA LEU A 115 -18.81 1.63 19.62
C LEU A 115 -19.51 0.72 20.64
N VAL A 116 -20.84 0.58 20.53
CA VAL A 116 -21.62 -0.28 21.43
C VAL A 116 -21.23 -1.75 21.26
N LEU A 117 -21.11 -2.23 20.02
CA LEU A 117 -20.71 -3.61 19.73
C LEU A 117 -19.29 -3.90 20.22
N ALA A 118 -18.35 -2.99 19.97
CA ALA A 118 -16.98 -3.12 20.44
C ALA A 118 -16.92 -3.13 21.98
N ALA A 119 -17.69 -2.29 22.67
CA ALA A 119 -17.76 -2.26 24.13
C ALA A 119 -18.34 -3.55 24.71
N GLY A 120 -19.43 -4.07 24.10
CA GLY A 120 -19.99 -5.37 24.47
C GLY A 120 -18.99 -6.51 24.29
N GLY A 121 -18.30 -6.56 23.15
CA GLY A 121 -17.25 -7.54 22.87
C GLY A 121 -16.09 -7.46 23.86
N ALA A 122 -15.64 -6.25 24.21
CA ALA A 122 -14.59 -6.00 25.19
C ALA A 122 -14.94 -6.53 26.59
N LEU A 123 -16.17 -6.27 27.06
CA LEU A 123 -16.65 -6.77 28.36
C LEU A 123 -16.74 -8.29 28.38
N GLN A 124 -17.24 -8.91 27.30
CA GLN A 124 -17.33 -10.36 27.22
C GLN A 124 -15.94 -11.02 27.13
N ALA A 125 -15.01 -10.43 26.38
CA ALA A 125 -13.64 -10.90 26.33
C ALA A 125 -12.95 -10.83 27.71
N ALA A 126 -13.12 -9.71 28.44
CA ALA A 126 -12.59 -9.58 29.79
C ALA A 126 -13.16 -10.64 30.75
N ARG A 127 -14.47 -10.92 30.68
CA ARG A 127 -15.11 -12.00 31.46
C ARG A 127 -14.54 -13.36 31.10
N LEU A 128 -14.39 -13.65 29.81
CA LEU A 128 -13.88 -14.93 29.32
C LEU A 128 -12.42 -15.17 29.74
N ILE A 129 -11.56 -14.16 29.64
CA ILE A 129 -10.15 -14.25 30.04
C ILE A 129 -10.02 -14.48 31.55
N ARG A 130 -10.90 -13.87 32.35
CA ARG A 130 -10.96 -14.12 33.79
C ARG A 130 -11.43 -15.54 34.10
N ALA A 131 -12.43 -16.03 33.37
CA ALA A 131 -12.99 -17.37 33.55
C ALA A 131 -12.07 -18.49 33.02
N ARG A 132 -11.23 -18.20 32.02
CA ARG A 132 -10.37 -19.19 31.35
C ARG A 132 -8.93 -18.69 31.22
N PRO A 133 -8.11 -18.80 32.28
CA PRO A 133 -6.69 -18.39 32.24
C PRO A 133 -5.86 -19.13 31.19
N GLY A 134 -6.27 -20.33 30.78
CA GLY A 134 -5.60 -21.13 29.75
C GLY A 134 -5.57 -20.50 28.35
N LEU A 135 -6.33 -19.42 28.09
CA LEU A 135 -6.30 -18.71 26.81
C LEU A 135 -4.93 -18.10 26.49
N ASP A 136 -4.10 -17.81 27.49
CA ASP A 136 -2.73 -17.36 27.24
C ASP A 136 -1.89 -18.42 26.53
N ARG A 137 -2.16 -19.71 26.80
CA ARG A 137 -1.48 -20.82 26.11
C ARG A 137 -1.88 -20.86 24.64
N LEU A 138 -3.15 -20.61 24.32
CA LEU A 138 -3.62 -20.51 22.94
C LEU A 138 -2.90 -19.38 22.20
N VAL A 139 -2.79 -18.20 22.82
CA VAL A 139 -2.02 -17.08 22.25
C VAL A 139 -0.57 -17.48 22.04
N GLY A 140 0.08 -18.07 23.04
CA GLY A 140 1.47 -18.54 22.92
C GLY A 140 1.67 -19.55 21.78
N TRP A 141 0.73 -20.50 21.60
CA TRP A 141 0.82 -21.54 20.57
C TRP A 141 0.53 -21.03 19.17
N THR A 142 -0.33 -20.02 19.02
CA THR A 142 -0.76 -19.53 17.72
C THR A 142 -0.01 -18.29 17.25
N LEU A 143 0.62 -17.53 18.16
CA LEU A 143 1.38 -16.33 17.82
C LEU A 143 2.55 -16.63 16.88
N GLY A 144 3.34 -17.68 17.18
CA GLY A 144 4.45 -18.11 16.33
C GLY A 144 4.02 -18.42 14.89
N PRO A 145 3.03 -19.31 14.67
CA PRO A 145 2.46 -19.56 13.36
C PRO A 145 1.91 -18.32 12.65
N LEU A 146 1.22 -17.41 13.36
CA LEU A 146 0.70 -16.17 12.76
C LEU A 146 1.83 -15.24 12.29
N VAL A 147 2.88 -15.10 13.08
CA VAL A 147 4.08 -14.33 12.71
C VAL A 147 4.79 -15.01 11.54
N GLY A 148 4.92 -16.33 11.56
CA GLY A 148 5.48 -17.12 10.45
C GLY A 148 4.71 -16.92 9.15
N LEU A 149 3.36 -16.95 9.22
CA LEU A 149 2.49 -16.65 8.09
C LEU A 149 2.68 -15.22 7.60
N LEU A 150 2.76 -14.23 8.49
CA LEU A 150 3.04 -12.85 8.12
C LEU A 150 4.37 -12.72 7.38
N VAL A 151 5.46 -13.28 7.93
CA VAL A 151 6.78 -13.27 7.27
C VAL A 151 6.72 -13.95 5.91
N ALA A 152 6.02 -15.09 5.81
CA ALA A 152 5.83 -15.79 4.54
C ALA A 152 5.05 -14.94 3.52
N THR A 153 4.03 -14.18 3.94
CA THR A 153 3.31 -13.27 3.03
C THR A 153 4.15 -12.08 2.58
N ILE A 154 5.01 -11.52 3.45
CA ILE A 154 5.98 -10.48 3.09
C ILE A 154 6.98 -11.04 2.07
N ALA A 155 7.64 -12.15 2.41
CA ALA A 155 8.62 -12.81 1.56
C ALA A 155 8.01 -13.25 0.22
N GLY A 156 6.81 -13.80 0.24
CA GLY A 156 6.08 -14.18 -0.98
C GLY A 156 5.71 -12.98 -1.85
N SER A 157 5.33 -11.85 -1.24
CA SER A 157 4.94 -10.64 -1.98
C SER A 157 6.13 -10.00 -2.71
N TYR A 158 7.28 -9.82 -2.05
CA TYR A 158 8.49 -9.28 -2.67
C TYR A 158 9.27 -10.32 -3.49
N GLY A 159 9.28 -11.57 -3.05
CA GLY A 159 9.91 -12.68 -3.75
C GLY A 159 9.25 -12.93 -5.10
N ARG A 160 7.91 -12.90 -5.16
CA ARG A 160 7.17 -13.04 -6.42
C ARG A 160 7.46 -11.89 -7.39
N SER A 161 7.46 -10.63 -6.94
CA SER A 161 7.70 -9.49 -7.84
C SER A 161 9.12 -9.53 -8.41
N THR A 162 10.12 -9.74 -7.56
CA THR A 162 11.52 -9.85 -7.98
C THR A 162 11.77 -11.07 -8.87
N TRP A 163 11.14 -12.21 -8.58
CA TRP A 163 11.23 -13.41 -9.41
C TRP A 163 10.61 -13.20 -10.79
N LEU A 164 9.39 -12.63 -10.87
CA LEU A 164 8.73 -12.32 -12.13
C LEU A 164 9.54 -11.33 -12.96
N GLU A 165 10.09 -10.29 -12.35
CA GLU A 165 10.95 -9.33 -13.04
C GLU A 165 12.22 -10.01 -13.58
N ARG A 166 12.89 -10.83 -12.77
CA ARG A 166 14.08 -11.59 -13.19
C ARG A 166 13.77 -12.54 -14.33
N GLN A 167 12.66 -13.28 -14.25
CA GLN A 167 12.24 -14.17 -15.32
C GLN A 167 11.91 -13.41 -16.60
N ALA A 168 11.17 -12.30 -16.51
CA ALA A 168 10.84 -11.47 -17.65
C ALA A 168 12.10 -10.85 -18.30
N LEU A 169 13.12 -10.52 -17.50
CA LEU A 169 14.42 -10.04 -17.98
C LEU A 169 15.25 -11.15 -18.63
N ALA A 170 15.21 -12.38 -18.09
CA ALA A 170 15.91 -13.54 -18.63
C ALA A 170 15.28 -14.07 -19.92
N ALA A 171 13.93 -14.11 -19.98
CA ALA A 171 13.16 -14.50 -21.15
C ALA A 171 13.12 -13.41 -22.24
N ARG A 172 13.79 -12.27 -22.01
CA ARG A 172 13.89 -11.21 -23.00
C ARG A 172 14.58 -11.77 -24.25
N PRO A 173 13.99 -11.65 -25.44
CA PRO A 173 14.69 -12.04 -26.66
C PRO A 173 16.01 -11.27 -26.69
N ALA A 174 17.11 -11.98 -27.00
CA ALA A 174 18.34 -11.32 -27.37
C ALA A 174 17.95 -10.36 -28.49
N ALA A 175 17.95 -9.06 -28.20
CA ALA A 175 17.48 -8.06 -29.15
C ALA A 175 18.21 -8.36 -30.47
N PRO A 176 17.51 -8.49 -31.62
CA PRO A 176 18.14 -8.97 -32.86
C PRO A 176 19.43 -8.20 -33.14
N LEU A 177 19.50 -6.94 -32.72
CA LEU A 177 20.73 -6.22 -32.63
C LEU A 177 20.69 -5.29 -31.38
N ARG A 178 21.82 -5.09 -30.70
CA ARG A 178 22.32 -3.71 -30.56
C ARG A 178 22.45 -3.19 -32.00
N ALA A 179 21.33 -2.85 -32.64
CA ALA A 179 21.35 -2.28 -33.99
C ALA A 179 22.11 -1.00 -33.73
N ARG A 180 23.31 -0.86 -34.29
CA ARG A 180 24.13 0.33 -34.13
C ARG A 180 23.23 1.53 -34.45
N GLY A 181 22.65 2.18 -33.43
CA GLY A 181 21.61 3.21 -33.60
C GLY A 181 20.32 3.12 -32.78
N ALA A 182 19.97 2.01 -32.11
CA ALA A 182 18.75 1.94 -31.29
C ALA A 182 18.77 2.97 -30.15
N LYS A 183 17.72 3.78 -30.03
CA LYS A 183 17.63 4.89 -29.06
C LYS A 183 16.84 4.48 -27.81
N ASN A 184 17.19 5.08 -26.68
CA ASN A 184 16.34 5.01 -25.50
C ASN A 184 15.06 5.81 -25.75
N VAL A 185 13.93 5.29 -25.29
CA VAL A 185 12.63 5.97 -25.34
C VAL A 185 12.22 6.33 -23.92
N VAL A 186 11.89 7.61 -23.71
CA VAL A 186 11.35 8.11 -22.44
C VAL A 186 10.03 8.78 -22.75
N LEU A 187 8.95 8.25 -22.16
CA LEU A 187 7.61 8.82 -22.26
C LEU A 187 7.29 9.53 -20.94
N ILE A 188 7.12 10.86 -20.99
CA ILE A 188 6.77 11.69 -19.83
C ILE A 188 5.31 12.11 -20.00
N VAL A 189 4.48 11.80 -19.01
CA VAL A 189 3.06 12.19 -18.99
C VAL A 189 2.79 13.10 -17.81
N LEU A 190 2.23 14.28 -18.09
CA LEU A 190 1.67 15.17 -17.08
C LEU A 190 0.16 14.93 -17.05
N ASP A 191 -0.31 14.18 -16.07
CA ASP A 191 -1.73 13.80 -16.00
C ASP A 191 -2.62 15.01 -15.65
N THR A 192 -3.74 15.13 -16.36
CA THR A 192 -4.70 16.25 -16.28
C THR A 192 -4.12 17.64 -16.64
N VAL A 193 -2.96 17.70 -17.30
CA VAL A 193 -2.37 18.97 -17.73
C VAL A 193 -3.20 19.62 -18.83
N ARG A 194 -3.36 20.94 -18.76
CA ARG A 194 -3.94 21.74 -19.85
C ARG A 194 -2.81 22.42 -20.62
N ALA A 195 -2.84 22.30 -21.95
CA ALA A 195 -1.88 22.99 -22.82
C ALA A 195 -1.84 24.50 -22.55
N GLN A 196 -3.02 25.13 -22.40
CA GLN A 196 -3.18 26.56 -22.09
C GLN A 196 -2.58 26.99 -20.75
N SER A 197 -2.18 26.05 -19.87
CA SER A 197 -1.51 26.34 -18.60
C SER A 197 0.03 26.25 -18.69
N LEU A 198 0.59 25.95 -19.87
CA LEU A 198 2.02 25.82 -20.11
C LEU A 198 2.54 27.05 -20.86
N SER A 199 3.63 27.66 -20.38
CA SER A 199 4.30 28.76 -21.10
C SER A 199 4.77 28.36 -22.50
N LEU A 200 5.02 27.06 -22.72
CA LEU A 200 5.27 26.46 -24.04
C LEU A 200 4.17 26.73 -25.08
N TYR A 201 2.93 26.95 -24.63
CA TYR A 201 1.78 27.28 -25.48
C TYR A 201 1.26 28.71 -25.22
N GLY A 202 2.11 29.61 -24.71
CA GLY A 202 1.79 31.02 -24.56
C GLY A 202 1.13 31.42 -23.23
N TYR A 203 1.14 30.56 -22.21
CA TYR A 203 0.68 30.96 -20.88
C TYR A 203 1.57 32.07 -20.30
N GLY A 204 0.97 33.13 -19.75
CA GLY A 204 1.68 34.35 -19.32
C GLY A 204 2.66 34.17 -18.15
N ARG A 205 2.66 33.02 -17.47
CA ARG A 205 3.64 32.68 -16.41
C ARG A 205 4.57 31.57 -16.92
N LYS A 206 5.84 31.62 -16.55
CA LYS A 206 6.88 30.64 -16.93
C LYS A 206 6.71 29.29 -16.21
N THR A 207 5.68 28.52 -16.59
CA THR A 207 5.29 27.27 -15.94
C THR A 207 5.99 26.03 -16.51
N SER A 208 6.54 26.10 -17.73
CA SER A 208 7.12 24.93 -18.42
C SER A 208 8.49 25.16 -19.06
N PRO A 209 9.47 25.79 -18.37
CA PRO A 209 10.75 26.16 -19.00
C PRO A 209 11.58 24.96 -19.49
N ASN A 210 11.49 23.82 -18.80
CA ASN A 210 12.19 22.61 -19.25
C ASN A 210 11.54 22.01 -20.51
N LEU A 211 10.22 22.12 -20.65
CA LEU A 211 9.52 21.65 -21.86
C LEU A 211 9.81 22.58 -23.05
N GLU A 212 9.97 23.89 -22.83
CA GLU A 212 10.43 24.85 -23.85
C GLU A 212 11.81 24.48 -24.38
N ARG A 213 12.75 24.17 -23.50
CA ARG A 213 14.09 23.73 -23.92
C ARG A 213 14.03 22.44 -24.74
N ILE A 214 13.25 21.46 -24.32
CA ILE A 214 13.07 20.20 -25.07
C ILE A 214 12.42 20.45 -26.44
N ALA A 215 11.42 21.33 -26.50
CA ALA A 215 10.73 21.66 -27.74
C ALA A 215 11.62 22.42 -28.73
N ALA A 216 12.56 23.25 -28.25
CA ALA A 216 13.51 23.96 -29.09
C ALA A 216 14.50 23.02 -29.82
N GLU A 217 14.77 21.85 -29.23
CA GLU A 217 15.64 20.81 -29.79
C GLU A 217 14.83 19.70 -30.52
N GLY A 218 13.50 19.82 -30.58
CA GLY A 218 12.61 18.74 -31.00
C GLY A 218 11.41 19.19 -31.83
N VAL A 219 10.37 18.35 -31.85
CA VAL A 219 9.11 18.62 -32.55
C VAL A 219 8.01 18.91 -31.53
N ARG A 220 7.33 20.03 -31.71
CA ARG A 220 6.17 20.44 -30.91
C ARG A 220 4.91 20.37 -31.76
N PHE A 221 3.86 19.75 -31.24
CA PHE A 221 2.56 19.71 -31.89
C PHE A 221 1.65 20.78 -31.29
N ASP A 222 1.19 21.75 -32.09
CA ASP A 222 0.24 22.78 -31.64
C ASP A 222 -1.17 22.22 -31.37
N GLN A 223 -1.48 21.05 -31.94
CA GLN A 223 -2.78 20.38 -31.84
C GLN A 223 -2.61 18.90 -31.44
N ALA A 224 -2.04 18.66 -30.27
CA ALA A 224 -2.02 17.33 -29.65
C ALA A 224 -3.32 17.06 -28.89
N LEU A 225 -4.23 16.26 -29.46
CA LEU A 225 -5.54 15.95 -28.89
C LEU A 225 -5.53 14.62 -28.14
N ALA A 226 -6.10 14.60 -26.93
CA ALA A 226 -6.32 13.37 -26.16
C ALA A 226 -7.48 12.57 -26.77
N THR A 227 -7.37 11.24 -26.77
CA THR A 227 -8.40 10.36 -27.33
C THR A 227 -9.63 10.24 -26.43
N ALA A 228 -9.51 10.60 -25.14
CA ALA A 228 -10.60 10.61 -24.17
C ALA A 228 -10.47 11.79 -23.19
N PRO A 229 -11.58 12.27 -22.60
CA PRO A 229 -11.57 13.39 -21.66
C PRO A 229 -11.14 13.02 -20.23
N TRP A 230 -10.83 11.75 -19.95
CA TRP A 230 -10.47 11.29 -18.62
C TRP A 230 -9.30 10.28 -18.66
N THR A 231 -8.57 10.22 -17.54
CA THR A 231 -7.21 9.65 -17.44
C THR A 231 -7.10 8.23 -17.97
N ALA A 232 -7.90 7.28 -17.46
CA ALA A 232 -7.72 5.86 -17.72
C ALA A 232 -7.79 5.49 -19.23
N PRO A 233 -8.88 5.79 -19.97
CA PRO A 233 -8.91 5.48 -21.40
C PRO A 233 -8.01 6.36 -22.25
N SER A 234 -7.70 7.59 -21.83
CA SER A 234 -6.70 8.41 -22.54
C SER A 234 -5.32 7.76 -22.49
N HIS A 235 -4.91 7.21 -21.34
CA HIS A 235 -3.66 6.46 -21.21
C HIS A 235 -3.71 5.13 -21.95
N ALA A 236 -4.83 4.41 -21.87
CA ALA A 236 -4.99 3.14 -22.58
C ALA A 236 -4.92 3.32 -24.11
N GLY A 237 -5.54 4.37 -24.66
CA GLY A 237 -5.44 4.71 -26.08
C GLY A 237 -4.02 5.12 -26.46
N MET A 238 -3.33 5.91 -25.62
CA MET A 238 -1.92 6.25 -25.82
C MET A 238 -1.01 5.01 -25.84
N PHE A 239 -1.27 4.02 -24.98
CA PHE A 239 -0.46 2.81 -24.91
C PHE A 239 -0.80 1.77 -25.98
N THR A 240 -2.03 1.71 -26.48
CA THR A 240 -2.45 0.68 -27.45
C THR A 240 -2.57 1.19 -28.89
N GLY A 241 -2.61 2.51 -29.08
CA GLY A 241 -2.92 3.14 -30.36
C GLY A 241 -4.38 2.99 -30.80
N GLN A 242 -5.28 2.57 -29.90
CA GLN A 242 -6.70 2.36 -30.19
C GLN A 242 -7.57 3.49 -29.64
N LEU A 243 -8.75 3.68 -30.22
CA LEU A 243 -9.75 4.62 -29.71
C LEU A 243 -10.47 4.02 -28.49
N PRO A 244 -10.93 4.86 -27.54
CA PRO A 244 -11.57 4.39 -26.30
C PRO A 244 -12.76 3.44 -26.52
N GLY A 245 -13.53 3.62 -27.60
CA GLY A 245 -14.66 2.74 -27.93
C GLY A 245 -14.28 1.30 -28.27
N GLN A 246 -13.00 1.03 -28.56
CA GLN A 246 -12.47 -0.31 -28.83
C GLN A 246 -11.88 -0.97 -27.56
N LEU A 247 -11.69 -0.20 -26.48
CA LEU A 247 -10.97 -0.64 -25.29
C LEU A 247 -11.94 -1.08 -24.20
N SER A 248 -11.57 -2.15 -23.49
CA SER A 248 -12.31 -2.72 -22.37
C SER A 248 -12.29 -1.85 -21.10
N ILE A 249 -11.31 -0.95 -21.00
CA ILE A 249 -11.06 -0.14 -19.81
C ILE A 249 -12.23 0.81 -19.52
N GLY A 250 -12.64 0.85 -18.25
CA GLY A 250 -13.73 1.70 -17.78
C GLY A 250 -13.60 2.00 -16.29
N TRP A 251 -14.68 2.47 -15.67
CA TRP A 251 -14.67 2.87 -14.25
C TRP A 251 -14.36 1.71 -13.30
N THR A 252 -14.81 0.52 -13.67
CA THR A 252 -14.70 -0.71 -12.87
C THR A 252 -14.07 -1.86 -13.64
N ARG A 253 -13.61 -1.60 -14.87
CA ARG A 253 -13.05 -2.63 -15.76
C ARG A 253 -11.62 -2.26 -16.14
N PRO A 254 -10.65 -3.18 -15.98
CA PRO A 254 -9.28 -2.97 -16.41
C PRO A 254 -9.15 -3.04 -17.93
N LEU A 255 -8.02 -2.57 -18.45
CA LEU A 255 -7.56 -2.85 -19.80
C LEU A 255 -7.18 -4.33 -19.93
N ASP A 256 -7.96 -5.06 -20.71
CA ASP A 256 -7.74 -6.46 -21.07
C ASP A 256 -6.64 -6.66 -22.12
N GLY A 257 -6.27 -7.93 -22.34
CA GLY A 257 -5.19 -8.37 -23.23
C GLY A 257 -5.45 -8.23 -24.74
N THR A 258 -6.60 -7.70 -25.16
CA THR A 258 -7.05 -7.74 -26.57
C THR A 258 -6.09 -7.01 -27.52
N TYR A 259 -5.55 -5.87 -27.09
CA TYR A 259 -4.54 -5.12 -27.84
C TYR A 259 -3.20 -5.09 -27.07
N PRO A 260 -2.06 -5.29 -27.77
CA PRO A 260 -0.76 -5.11 -27.17
C PRO A 260 -0.51 -3.63 -26.86
N THR A 261 0.07 -3.38 -25.70
CA THR A 261 0.55 -2.06 -25.28
C THR A 261 1.91 -1.75 -25.90
N LEU A 262 2.28 -0.46 -25.94
CA LEU A 262 3.58 0.04 -26.38
C LEU A 262 4.71 -0.63 -25.59
N ALA A 263 4.52 -0.83 -24.29
CA ALA A 263 5.49 -1.49 -23.44
C ALA A 263 5.65 -2.98 -23.80
N GLU A 264 4.56 -3.71 -24.06
CA GLU A 264 4.63 -5.10 -24.55
C GLU A 264 5.34 -5.17 -25.91
N PHE A 265 4.98 -4.28 -26.84
CA PHE A 265 5.57 -4.20 -28.16
C PHE A 265 7.08 -3.88 -28.15
N LEU A 266 7.53 -2.99 -27.26
CA LEU A 266 8.96 -2.70 -27.06
C LEU A 266 9.66 -3.86 -26.35
N GLY A 267 8.98 -4.50 -25.40
CA GLY A 267 9.47 -5.67 -24.67
C GLY A 267 9.83 -6.85 -25.58
N THR A 268 8.99 -7.13 -26.59
CA THR A 268 9.26 -8.16 -27.63
C THR A 268 10.44 -7.81 -28.53
N ARG A 269 10.85 -6.54 -28.58
CA ARG A 269 12.03 -6.04 -29.31
C ARG A 269 13.29 -5.92 -28.45
N GLY A 270 13.26 -6.47 -27.23
CA GLY A 270 14.42 -6.50 -26.34
C GLY A 270 14.63 -5.22 -25.53
N TYR A 271 13.70 -4.26 -25.55
CA TYR A 271 13.76 -3.12 -24.63
C TYR A 271 13.55 -3.56 -23.19
N ARG A 272 14.20 -2.86 -22.25
CA ARG A 272 13.87 -2.92 -20.83
C ARG A 272 12.84 -1.82 -20.56
N THR A 273 11.64 -2.23 -20.19
CA THR A 273 10.49 -1.35 -19.96
C THR A 273 10.27 -1.16 -18.47
N ALA A 274 10.08 0.09 -18.06
CA ALA A 274 9.64 0.42 -16.71
C ALA A 274 8.66 1.59 -16.69
N GLY A 275 7.75 1.58 -15.72
CA GLY A 275 6.77 2.63 -15.47
C GLY A 275 6.84 3.14 -14.04
N PHE A 276 6.70 4.45 -13.86
CA PHE A 276 6.69 5.13 -12.56
C PHE A 276 5.50 6.08 -12.56
N VAL A 277 4.53 5.85 -11.68
CA VAL A 277 3.23 6.52 -11.75
C VAL A 277 2.86 7.17 -10.43
N ALA A 278 2.28 8.37 -10.50
CA ALA A 278 1.76 9.10 -9.35
C ALA A 278 0.24 8.99 -9.21
N ASN A 279 -0.47 8.70 -10.31
CA ASN A 279 -1.92 8.51 -10.29
C ASN A 279 -2.26 7.03 -10.05
N THR A 280 -2.26 6.63 -8.78
CA THR A 280 -2.59 5.27 -8.37
C THR A 280 -4.07 4.91 -8.54
N THR A 281 -4.96 5.88 -8.76
CA THR A 281 -6.39 5.60 -8.94
C THR A 281 -6.69 5.08 -10.36
N TYR A 282 -6.02 5.64 -11.37
CA TYR A 282 -6.33 5.37 -12.77
C TYR A 282 -5.17 4.76 -13.56
N CYS A 283 -3.99 4.67 -12.96
CA CYS A 283 -2.79 4.11 -13.59
C CYS A 283 -2.08 3.12 -12.65
N SER A 284 -2.79 2.42 -11.76
CA SER A 284 -2.20 1.32 -11.00
C SER A 284 -2.23 0.01 -11.78
N TYR A 285 -1.57 -1.01 -11.24
CA TYR A 285 -1.64 -2.37 -11.77
C TYR A 285 -3.06 -2.94 -11.90
N GLU A 286 -4.00 -2.47 -11.09
CA GLU A 286 -5.38 -2.96 -11.12
C GLU A 286 -6.12 -2.49 -12.37
N THR A 287 -5.60 -1.46 -13.05
CA THR A 287 -6.19 -0.91 -14.29
C THR A 287 -5.70 -1.62 -15.54
N GLY A 288 -4.69 -2.49 -15.45
CA GLY A 288 -4.07 -3.16 -16.60
C GLY A 288 -3.11 -2.27 -17.41
N LEU A 289 -2.89 -1.01 -17.00
CA LEU A 289 -1.94 -0.09 -17.65
C LEU A 289 -0.46 -0.39 -17.32
N ASP A 290 -0.20 -1.31 -16.39
CA ASP A 290 1.14 -1.82 -16.07
C ASP A 290 1.63 -2.88 -17.07
N ARG A 291 0.75 -3.38 -17.94
CA ARG A 291 1.06 -4.41 -18.92
C ARG A 291 2.28 -4.04 -19.76
N GLY A 292 3.20 -4.99 -19.90
CA GLY A 292 4.44 -4.83 -20.66
C GLY A 292 5.57 -4.13 -19.93
N PHE A 293 5.32 -3.45 -18.81
CA PHE A 293 6.37 -2.91 -17.97
C PHE A 293 6.94 -4.02 -17.08
N ARG A 294 8.23 -4.31 -17.22
CA ARG A 294 8.90 -5.31 -16.37
C ARG A 294 9.10 -4.81 -14.94
N HIS A 295 9.32 -3.52 -14.80
CA HIS A 295 9.39 -2.82 -13.52
C HIS A 295 8.26 -1.79 -13.48
N TYR A 296 7.40 -1.82 -12.47
CA TYR A 296 6.27 -0.91 -12.38
C TYR A 296 6.08 -0.40 -10.96
N GLU A 297 6.21 0.91 -10.79
CA GLU A 297 6.14 1.55 -9.49
C GLU A 297 4.91 2.46 -9.36
N ASP A 298 3.85 1.91 -8.78
CA ASP A 298 2.59 2.61 -8.54
C ASP A 298 2.40 3.07 -7.10
N TYR A 299 1.97 2.17 -6.23
CA TYR A 299 1.67 2.47 -4.84
C TYR A 299 2.93 2.61 -4.02
N ASP A 300 2.84 3.47 -3.02
CA ASP A 300 3.84 3.58 -1.98
C ASP A 300 3.59 2.58 -0.84
N VAL A 301 4.66 1.90 -0.42
CA VAL A 301 4.70 1.13 0.82
C VAL A 301 5.45 1.95 1.87
N SER A 302 4.75 2.87 2.50
CA SER A 302 5.25 3.69 3.62
C SER A 302 4.52 3.37 4.91
N LEU A 303 5.10 3.74 6.05
CA LEU A 303 4.48 3.58 7.37
C LEU A 303 3.07 4.20 7.40
N THR A 304 2.90 5.37 6.81
CA THR A 304 1.60 6.05 6.70
C THR A 304 0.58 5.20 5.94
N ASN A 305 0.94 4.66 4.78
CA ASN A 305 0.04 3.82 3.99
C ASN A 305 -0.26 2.48 4.67
N ILE A 306 0.71 1.91 5.39
CA ILE A 306 0.49 0.71 6.21
C ILE A 306 -0.53 1.05 7.31
N LEU A 307 -0.33 2.11 8.10
CA LEU A 307 -1.27 2.51 9.15
C LEU A 307 -2.68 2.80 8.61
N LEU A 308 -2.77 3.40 7.43
CA LEU A 308 -4.03 3.66 6.74
C LEU A 308 -4.73 2.40 6.23
N CYS A 309 -4.11 1.21 6.31
CA CYS A 309 -4.83 -0.05 6.12
C CYS A 309 -5.79 -0.36 7.29
N SER A 310 -5.69 0.28 8.44
CA SER A 310 -6.66 0.10 9.54
C SER A 310 -7.87 1.02 9.41
N GLY A 311 -9.07 0.46 9.52
CA GLY A 311 -10.33 1.19 9.58
C GLY A 311 -10.43 2.11 10.80
N LEU A 312 -9.86 1.68 11.93
CA LEU A 312 -9.72 2.51 13.13
C LEU A 312 -8.82 3.72 12.88
N MET A 313 -7.66 3.53 12.26
CA MET A 313 -6.77 4.64 11.94
C MET A 313 -7.42 5.61 10.94
N GLN A 314 -8.04 5.12 9.88
CA GLN A 314 -8.75 5.97 8.91
C GLN A 314 -9.84 6.81 9.59
N ARG A 315 -10.69 6.19 10.42
CA ARG A 315 -11.76 6.89 11.16
C ARG A 315 -11.20 7.93 12.13
N THR A 316 -10.14 7.58 12.85
CA THR A 316 -9.49 8.47 13.82
C THR A 316 -8.90 9.69 13.13
N LEU A 317 -8.14 9.49 12.06
CA LEU A 317 -7.54 10.60 11.30
C LEU A 317 -8.61 11.49 10.65
N ASN A 318 -9.67 10.89 10.08
CA ASN A 318 -10.79 11.65 9.54
C ASN A 318 -11.50 12.47 10.63
N PHE A 319 -11.69 11.91 11.81
CA PHE A 319 -12.27 12.63 12.94
C PHE A 319 -11.38 13.81 13.35
N VAL A 320 -10.08 13.57 13.61
CA VAL A 320 -9.13 14.61 14.00
C VAL A 320 -9.08 15.72 12.95
N ARG A 321 -8.99 15.38 11.67
CA ARG A 321 -9.02 16.34 10.56
C ARG A 321 -10.27 17.22 10.59
N ASN A 322 -11.44 16.62 10.80
CA ASN A 322 -12.70 17.33 10.74
C ASN A 322 -13.01 18.12 12.03
N SER A 323 -12.45 17.74 13.18
CA SER A 323 -12.80 18.32 14.49
C SER A 323 -11.78 19.33 15.02
N THR A 324 -10.50 19.23 14.64
CA THR A 324 -9.44 20.01 15.30
C THR A 324 -8.92 21.18 14.47
N GLY A 325 -9.25 21.28 13.19
CA GLY A 325 -8.67 22.28 12.28
C GLY A 325 -7.13 22.19 12.13
N LEU A 326 -6.49 21.18 12.74
CA LEU A 326 -5.07 20.89 12.57
C LEU A 326 -4.84 20.58 11.09
N GLY A 327 -3.90 21.30 10.47
CA GLY A 327 -3.57 21.26 9.04
C GLY A 327 -3.03 19.92 8.53
N LEU A 328 -3.76 18.83 8.74
CA LEU A 328 -3.54 17.49 8.18
C LEU A 328 -4.10 17.40 6.74
N GLY A 329 -4.27 18.54 6.05
CA GLY A 329 -4.83 18.61 4.70
C GLY A 329 -4.02 17.84 3.64
N ASP A 330 -2.71 17.69 3.88
CA ASP A 330 -1.80 16.98 2.99
C ASP A 330 -1.83 15.45 3.19
N LEU A 331 -2.35 14.96 4.32
CA LEU A 331 -2.54 13.53 4.59
C LEU A 331 -3.87 13.08 3.98
N LYS A 332 -3.82 12.62 2.73
CA LYS A 332 -4.99 12.04 2.04
C LYS A 332 -5.36 10.69 2.64
N VAL A 333 -6.25 10.71 3.63
CA VAL A 333 -6.87 9.52 4.23
C VAL A 333 -7.79 8.88 3.20
N GLY A 334 -7.40 7.70 2.70
CA GLY A 334 -8.13 6.95 1.68
C GLY A 334 -7.46 7.04 0.30
N GLY A 335 -6.78 5.97 -0.10
CA GLY A 335 -6.47 5.63 -1.50
C GLY A 335 -5.60 6.57 -2.34
N ALA A 336 -5.09 7.70 -1.81
CA ALA A 336 -4.53 8.75 -2.66
C ALA A 336 -3.29 9.46 -2.08
N HIS A 337 -2.36 8.76 -1.42
CA HIS A 337 -0.99 9.30 -1.33
C HIS A 337 -0.35 9.23 -2.72
N ARG A 338 -0.54 10.31 -3.49
CA ARG A 338 0.11 10.49 -4.79
C ARG A 338 1.60 10.72 -4.54
N LYS A 339 2.46 10.02 -5.28
CA LYS A 339 3.89 10.30 -5.31
C LYS A 339 4.09 11.72 -5.84
N ASP A 340 4.93 12.50 -5.18
CA ASP A 340 5.37 13.79 -5.71
C ASP A 340 6.37 13.60 -6.88
N ALA A 341 6.62 14.67 -7.62
CA ALA A 341 7.53 14.62 -8.75
C ALA A 341 8.98 14.28 -8.33
N ALA A 342 9.41 14.77 -7.16
CA ALA A 342 10.77 14.50 -6.64
C ALA A 342 10.98 13.01 -6.40
N ARG A 343 9.96 12.33 -5.89
CA ARG A 343 9.96 10.89 -5.69
C ARG A 343 9.93 10.12 -7.00
N ILE A 344 9.02 10.46 -7.93
CA ILE A 344 9.01 9.81 -9.25
C ILE A 344 10.38 9.91 -9.92
N ASN A 345 11.03 11.08 -9.84
CA ASN A 345 12.38 11.28 -10.35
C ASN A 345 13.41 10.40 -9.64
N ARG A 346 13.39 10.34 -8.30
CA ARG A 346 14.31 9.51 -7.52
C ARG A 346 14.15 8.03 -7.84
N ASP A 347 12.91 7.55 -7.91
CA ASP A 347 12.57 6.16 -8.20
C ASP A 347 13.05 5.79 -9.62
N PHE A 348 12.76 6.63 -10.62
CA PHE A 348 13.22 6.47 -12.00
C PHE A 348 14.75 6.49 -12.14
N LEU A 349 15.41 7.48 -11.52
CA LEU A 349 16.87 7.63 -11.58
C LEU A 349 17.58 6.51 -10.83
N GLY A 350 17.04 6.05 -9.70
CA GLY A 350 17.54 4.89 -8.97
C GLY A 350 17.46 3.61 -9.82
N TRP A 351 16.32 3.38 -10.48
CA TRP A 351 16.17 2.28 -11.44
C TRP A 351 17.07 2.44 -12.69
N LEU A 352 17.40 3.66 -13.12
CA LEU A 352 18.36 3.90 -14.19
C LEU A 352 19.80 3.59 -13.75
N ALA A 353 20.19 4.01 -12.55
CA ALA A 353 21.52 3.77 -12.01
C ALA A 353 21.80 2.27 -11.79
N SER A 354 20.81 1.50 -11.33
CA SER A 354 20.94 0.05 -11.14
C SER A 354 21.09 -0.76 -12.44
N ARG A 355 20.90 -0.12 -13.61
CA ARG A 355 21.05 -0.74 -14.93
C ARG A 355 22.46 -0.68 -15.50
N SER A 356 23.34 0.17 -14.98
CA SER A 356 24.70 0.30 -15.48
C SER A 356 25.48 -0.99 -15.21
N PRO A 357 26.01 -1.67 -16.25
CA PRO A 357 26.91 -2.80 -16.04
C PRO A 357 28.15 -2.29 -15.29
N GLN A 358 28.61 -3.04 -14.29
CA GLN A 358 30.05 -3.04 -13.97
C GLN A 358 30.81 -3.20 -15.29
N ALA A 359 31.85 -2.38 -15.48
CA ALA A 359 32.69 -2.42 -16.67
C ALA A 359 33.07 -3.89 -16.98
N PRO A 360 33.13 -4.29 -18.27
CA PRO A 360 33.58 -5.64 -18.61
C PRO A 360 34.95 -5.88 -17.96
N PRO A 361 35.23 -7.09 -17.42
CA PRO A 361 36.56 -7.39 -16.90
C PRO A 361 37.56 -7.11 -18.01
N THR A 362 38.50 -6.21 -17.73
CA THR A 362 39.64 -5.94 -18.59
C THR A 362 40.33 -7.29 -18.82
N SER A 363 40.24 -7.81 -20.04
CA SER A 363 41.02 -8.97 -20.46
C SER A 363 42.50 -8.64 -20.25
N PRO A 364 43.27 -9.44 -19.50
CA PRO A 364 44.69 -9.23 -19.38
C PRO A 364 45.34 -9.45 -20.74
N SER A 365 46.12 -8.45 -21.17
CA SER A 365 46.98 -8.45 -22.35
C SER A 365 48.12 -9.44 -22.22
#